data_AF-A0A395H3F0-F1
#
_entry.id   AF-A0A395H3F0-F1
#
_cell.length_a   1.000
_cell.length_b   1.000
_cell.length_c   1.000
_cell.angle_alpha   90.00
_cell.angle_beta   90.00
_cell.angle_gamma   90.00
#
_symmetry.space_group_name_H-M   'P 1'
#
loop_
_entity.id
_entity.type
_entity.pdbx_description
1 polymer ?
#
loop_
_entity_poly.entity_id
_entity_poly.type
_entity_poly.pdbx_seq_one_letter_code
_entity_poly.pdbx_strand_id
1 'polypeptide(L)'
;MGQDEDRESLDNNSRIALEYSTTLEFPTVDHVVSWLLRVIYLRLTGSPQATWLASCTLMHFIETTRLHIEPSSQIQSSTCGNEYDPELRRRIYGVARLFHMWISYDYGRPPMELRGATCSLPKESWTSDQIAVWQISDSLDPDRPLDPATLEQLLHQTVELQLPHTVLQLKRCNIGLCIYRRLRLAGCSVSDATVNKVLGLVDESHDLVEELAAEIKPWWHILNVPFQALCVLLALDTRESLERVSQTLSTLRMISREYYTDSVKETLASACSLLCIQSQQKQDDIKLLRKAEEYMLQWGDLQDPFLNDYPIPSAEPASPTAKPVPPTAPDFPWDLDRLVSMNMFEYWDLDA
;
A
#
# COMPACT_ATOMS: atom_id res chain seq x y z
N MET A 1 -31.44 12.56 11.24
CA MET A 1 -31.24 13.93 11.74
C MET A 1 -30.65 13.91 13.15
N GLY A 2 -31.38 13.50 14.20
CA GLY A 2 -30.81 13.47 15.56
C GLY A 2 -29.55 12.60 15.75
N GLN A 3 -29.48 11.42 15.11
CA GLN A 3 -28.30 10.54 15.23
C GLN A 3 -27.03 11.07 14.53
N ASP A 4 -27.17 11.86 13.46
CA ASP A 4 -26.00 12.44 12.79
C ASP A 4 -25.51 13.68 13.54
N GLU A 5 -26.42 14.49 14.09
CA GLU A 5 -26.09 15.62 14.97
C GLU A 5 -25.39 15.14 16.26
N ASP A 6 -25.85 14.03 16.85
CA ASP A 6 -25.22 13.44 18.04
C ASP A 6 -23.80 12.92 17.74
N ARG A 7 -23.59 12.32 16.56
CA ARG A 7 -22.27 11.84 16.11
C ARG A 7 -21.31 12.99 15.85
N GLU A 8 -21.76 14.03 15.17
CA GLU A 8 -20.97 15.22 14.87
C GLU A 8 -20.60 15.97 16.16
N SER A 9 -21.54 16.09 17.10
CA SER A 9 -21.30 16.63 18.43
C SER A 9 -20.26 15.83 19.21
N LEU A 10 -20.35 14.49 19.20
CA LEU A 10 -19.38 13.63 19.86
C LEU A 10 -17.97 13.75 19.27
N ASP A 11 -17.85 13.77 17.94
CA ASP A 11 -16.56 13.95 17.25
C ASP A 11 -15.95 15.31 17.59
N ASN A 12 -16.74 16.38 17.53
CA ASN A 12 -16.28 17.72 17.86
C ASN A 12 -15.85 17.85 19.33
N ASN A 13 -16.62 17.29 20.27
CA ASN A 13 -16.28 17.30 21.69
C ASN A 13 -15.01 16.49 21.97
N SER A 14 -14.85 15.33 21.33
CA SER A 14 -13.66 14.48 21.45
C SER A 14 -12.42 15.19 20.89
N ARG A 15 -12.57 15.88 19.75
CA ARG A 15 -11.52 16.70 19.15
C ARG A 15 -11.09 17.83 20.10
N ILE A 16 -12.04 18.60 20.64
CA ILE A 16 -11.74 19.70 21.56
C ILE A 16 -11.04 19.21 22.83
N ALA A 17 -11.48 18.09 23.41
CA ALA A 17 -10.86 17.51 24.59
C ALA A 17 -9.41 17.06 24.31
N LEU A 18 -9.17 16.43 23.15
CA LEU A 18 -7.83 16.04 22.72
C LEU A 18 -6.94 17.24 22.42
N GLU A 19 -7.45 18.28 21.77
CA GLU A 19 -6.70 19.52 21.54
C GLU A 19 -6.31 20.17 22.88
N TYR A 20 -7.23 20.22 23.85
CA TYR A 20 -6.91 20.69 25.20
C TYR A 20 -5.80 19.86 25.86
N SER A 21 -5.78 18.54 25.64
CA SER A 21 -4.74 17.67 26.23
C SER A 21 -3.31 18.05 25.83
N THR A 22 -3.13 18.72 24.69
CA THR A 22 -1.81 19.21 24.23
C THR A 22 -1.23 20.32 25.12
N THR A 23 -2.06 20.91 25.97
CA THR A 23 -1.68 21.97 26.92
C THR A 23 -1.36 21.44 28.32
N LEU A 24 -1.56 20.14 28.56
CA LEU A 24 -1.32 19.53 29.87
C LEU A 24 0.18 19.42 30.17
N GLU A 25 0.57 19.77 31.40
CA GLU A 25 1.95 19.64 31.87
C GLU A 25 2.37 18.17 32.03
N PHE A 26 1.43 17.31 32.43
CA PHE A 26 1.68 15.89 32.70
C PHE A 26 0.63 15.00 31.99
N PRO A 27 0.80 14.71 30.69
CA PRO A 27 -0.07 13.77 29.99
C PRO A 27 0.08 12.34 30.57
N THR A 28 -1.00 11.56 30.47
CA THR A 28 -1.09 10.18 30.95
C THR A 28 -1.15 9.18 29.79
N VAL A 29 -1.04 7.88 30.09
CA VAL A 29 -1.23 6.80 29.09
C VAL A 29 -2.64 6.85 28.47
N ASP A 30 -3.66 7.27 29.20
CA ASP A 30 -5.01 7.43 28.64
C ASP A 30 -5.07 8.46 27.52
N HIS A 31 -4.26 9.52 27.61
CA HIS A 31 -4.16 10.50 26.54
C HIS A 31 -3.49 9.90 25.30
N VAL A 32 -2.47 9.05 25.47
CA VAL A 32 -1.85 8.30 24.37
C VAL A 32 -2.88 7.39 23.70
N VAL A 33 -3.64 6.62 24.48
CA VAL A 33 -4.69 5.74 23.94
C VAL A 33 -5.77 6.56 23.22
N SER A 34 -6.17 7.71 23.78
CA SER A 34 -7.17 8.59 23.18
C SER A 34 -6.69 9.17 21.84
N TRP A 35 -5.42 9.59 21.75
CA TRP A 35 -4.81 10.02 20.49
C TRP A 35 -4.68 8.87 19.48
N LEU A 36 -4.37 7.64 19.93
CA LEU A 36 -4.33 6.46 19.06
C LEU A 36 -5.72 6.18 18.46
N LEU A 37 -6.77 6.23 19.27
CA LEU A 37 -8.15 6.10 18.77
C LEU A 37 -8.51 7.21 17.79
N ARG A 38 -8.08 8.46 18.06
CA ARG A 38 -8.25 9.59 17.13
C ARG A 38 -7.55 9.36 15.80
N VAL A 39 -6.33 8.83 15.82
CA VAL A 39 -5.58 8.47 14.60
C VAL A 39 -6.34 7.42 13.79
N ILE A 40 -6.84 6.37 14.44
CA ILE A 40 -7.62 5.32 13.77
C ILE A 40 -8.90 5.90 13.17
N TYR A 41 -9.63 6.73 13.92
CA TYR A 41 -10.82 7.40 13.44
C TYR A 41 -10.53 8.28 12.23
N LEU A 42 -9.55 9.19 12.33
CA LEU A 42 -9.19 10.09 11.22
C LEU A 42 -8.70 9.33 10.00
N ARG A 43 -8.02 8.20 10.17
CA ARG A 43 -7.62 7.35 9.03
C ARG A 43 -8.82 6.77 8.27
N LEU A 44 -9.96 6.60 8.93
CA LEU A 44 -11.19 6.08 8.34
C LEU A 44 -12.10 7.19 7.78
N THR A 45 -12.07 8.38 8.38
CA THR A 45 -13.09 9.42 8.13
C THR A 45 -12.53 10.77 7.70
N GLY A 46 -11.27 11.03 7.99
CA GLY A 46 -10.62 12.33 7.85
C GLY A 46 -9.69 12.41 6.65
N SER A 47 -9.04 13.57 6.52
CA SER A 47 -8.03 13.76 5.48
C SER A 47 -6.70 13.08 5.85
N PRO A 48 -5.89 12.73 4.84
CA PRO A 48 -4.54 12.19 5.02
C PRO A 48 -3.65 13.11 5.87
N GLN A 49 -3.73 14.42 5.61
CA GLN A 49 -2.97 15.42 6.36
C GLN A 49 -3.38 15.46 7.83
N ALA A 50 -4.69 15.43 8.12
CA ALA A 50 -5.18 15.40 9.50
C ALA A 50 -4.75 14.12 10.23
N THR A 51 -4.83 12.98 9.54
CA THR A 51 -4.41 11.67 10.04
C THR A 51 -2.91 11.64 10.38
N TRP A 52 -2.07 12.17 9.49
CA TRP A 52 -0.64 12.26 9.70
C TRP A 52 -0.31 13.15 10.91
N LEU A 53 -0.85 14.37 10.96
CA LEU A 53 -0.63 15.30 12.08
C LEU A 53 -1.06 14.68 13.42
N ALA A 54 -2.23 14.03 13.47
CA ALA A 54 -2.67 13.33 14.68
C ALA A 54 -1.71 12.21 15.07
N SER A 55 -1.13 11.49 14.10
CA SER A 55 -0.13 10.44 14.37
C SER A 55 1.18 11.02 14.91
N CYS A 56 1.61 12.19 14.42
CA CYS A 56 2.77 12.90 14.98
C CYS A 56 2.50 13.36 16.41
N THR A 57 1.31 13.91 16.68
CA THR A 57 0.90 14.29 18.04
C THR A 57 0.90 13.08 18.97
N LEU A 58 0.37 11.94 18.54
CA LEU A 58 0.45 10.68 19.28
C LEU A 58 1.88 10.31 19.65
N MET A 59 2.84 10.42 18.71
CA MET A 59 4.25 10.13 18.99
C MET A 59 4.86 11.11 20.01
N HIS A 60 4.47 12.39 19.99
CA HIS A 60 4.87 13.34 21.03
C HIS A 60 4.30 12.98 22.41
N PHE A 61 3.07 12.47 22.50
CA PHE A 61 2.52 11.95 23.75
C PHE A 61 3.26 10.69 24.24
N ILE A 62 3.73 9.84 23.34
CA ILE A 62 4.59 8.68 23.69
C ILE A 62 5.95 9.13 24.23
N GLU A 63 6.52 10.20 23.66
CA GLU A 63 7.77 10.79 24.14
C GLU A 63 7.59 11.35 25.56
N THR A 64 6.56 12.17 25.79
CA THR A 64 6.31 12.81 27.10
C THR A 64 5.96 11.79 28.19
N THR A 65 5.21 10.74 27.86
CA THR A 65 4.86 9.65 28.80
C THR A 65 5.94 8.58 28.94
N ARG A 66 7.05 8.69 28.20
CA ARG A 66 8.18 7.75 28.22
C ARG A 66 7.77 6.30 27.94
N LEU A 67 6.71 6.07 27.15
CA LEU A 67 6.27 4.71 26.79
C LEU A 67 7.27 3.96 25.89
N HIS A 68 8.15 4.70 25.20
CA HIS A 68 9.23 4.18 24.38
C HIS A 68 10.44 3.69 25.20
N ILE A 69 10.45 3.90 26.52
CA ILE A 69 11.50 3.41 27.43
C ILE A 69 11.04 2.10 28.07
N GLU A 70 11.93 1.09 28.09
CA GLU A 70 11.63 -0.20 28.70
C GLU A 70 11.29 -0.03 30.19
N PRO A 71 10.20 -0.63 30.70
CA PRO A 71 9.85 -0.56 32.11
C PRO A 71 10.94 -1.24 32.95
N SER A 72 11.80 -0.45 33.61
CA SER A 72 12.82 -1.00 34.52
C SER A 72 12.19 -1.44 35.83
N SER A 73 12.59 -2.60 36.36
CA SER A 73 12.13 -3.09 37.67
C SER A 73 12.70 -2.28 38.86
N GLN A 74 13.70 -1.42 38.63
CA GLN A 74 14.49 -0.77 39.68
C GLN A 74 14.24 0.73 39.88
N ILE A 75 13.54 1.41 38.97
CA ILE A 75 13.28 2.87 39.10
C ILE A 75 11.78 3.08 39.31
N GLN A 76 11.33 2.88 40.55
CA GLN A 76 9.97 3.22 41.01
C GLN A 76 9.80 4.73 41.30
N SER A 77 10.62 5.60 40.73
CA SER A 77 10.60 7.03 41.06
C SER A 77 10.50 7.89 39.80
N SER A 78 9.30 8.00 39.25
CA SER A 78 8.87 9.20 38.55
C SER A 78 7.35 9.18 38.40
N THR A 79 6.75 10.19 39.00
CA THR A 79 5.36 10.63 38.94
C THR A 79 4.77 10.46 37.53
N CYS A 80 3.63 9.77 37.43
CA CYS A 80 2.82 9.56 36.21
C CYS A 80 3.36 8.50 35.23
N GLY A 81 3.10 7.21 35.50
CA GLY A 81 3.31 6.15 34.48
C GLY A 81 3.49 4.72 34.99
N ASN A 82 3.79 4.52 36.28
CA ASN A 82 4.10 3.19 36.85
C ASN A 82 2.87 2.34 37.25
N GLU A 83 1.65 2.76 36.96
CA GLU A 83 0.44 2.01 37.30
C GLU A 83 0.04 0.96 36.25
N TYR A 84 0.59 1.06 35.04
CA TYR A 84 0.24 0.17 33.93
C TYR A 84 1.19 -1.02 33.87
N ASP A 85 0.61 -2.20 33.66
CA ASP A 85 1.34 -3.43 33.40
C ASP A 85 2.42 -3.23 32.30
N PRO A 86 3.67 -3.67 32.52
CA PRO A 86 4.76 -3.53 31.56
C PRO A 86 4.43 -4.06 30.16
N GLU A 87 3.68 -5.16 30.07
CA GLU A 87 3.32 -5.76 28.78
C GLU A 87 2.26 -4.91 28.05
N LEU A 88 1.26 -4.39 28.77
CA LEU A 88 0.31 -3.42 28.22
C LEU A 88 1.02 -2.15 27.70
N ARG A 89 2.03 -1.66 28.41
CA ARG A 89 2.84 -0.50 27.96
C ARG A 89 3.54 -0.80 26.63
N ARG A 90 4.23 -1.95 26.52
CA ARG A 90 4.86 -2.39 25.26
C ARG A 90 3.83 -2.47 24.13
N ARG A 91 2.64 -3.01 24.42
CA ARG A 91 1.57 -3.16 23.44
C ARG A 91 1.08 -1.82 22.91
N ILE A 92 0.81 -0.87 23.80
CA ILE A 92 0.35 0.48 23.40
C ILE A 92 1.41 1.16 22.52
N TYR A 93 2.67 1.13 22.96
CA TYR A 93 3.77 1.70 22.18
C TYR A 93 3.94 1.01 20.82
N GLY A 94 3.99 -0.32 20.79
CA GLY A 94 4.17 -1.10 19.58
C GLY A 94 3.07 -0.85 18.55
N VAL A 95 1.80 -0.80 18.99
CA VAL A 95 0.67 -0.48 18.11
C VAL A 95 0.75 0.95 17.61
N ALA A 96 1.00 1.92 18.49
CA ALA A 96 1.08 3.33 18.08
C ALA A 96 2.23 3.57 17.08
N ARG A 97 3.41 2.98 17.33
CA ARG A 97 4.55 3.03 16.40
C ARG A 97 4.21 2.38 15.07
N LEU A 98 3.55 1.22 15.07
CA LEU A 98 3.12 0.54 13.84
C LEU A 98 2.15 1.40 13.01
N PHE A 99 1.17 2.02 13.67
CA PHE A 99 0.23 2.91 12.99
C PHE A 99 0.90 4.15 12.41
N HIS A 100 1.74 4.83 13.21
CA HIS A 100 2.49 5.99 12.74
C HIS A 100 3.39 5.64 11.56
N MET A 101 4.12 4.52 11.64
CA MET A 101 4.97 4.01 10.57
C MET A 101 4.17 3.78 9.28
N TRP A 102 3.05 3.04 9.35
CA TRP A 102 2.21 2.80 8.18
C TRP A 102 1.63 4.08 7.59
N ILE A 103 1.18 5.02 8.42
CA ILE A 103 0.63 6.31 7.97
C ILE A 103 1.71 7.13 7.27
N SER A 104 2.90 7.21 7.86
CA SER A 104 4.04 7.93 7.29
C SER A 104 4.43 7.34 5.94
N TYR A 105 4.50 6.01 5.82
CA TYR A 105 4.85 5.35 4.56
C TYR A 105 3.77 5.49 3.49
N ASP A 106 2.50 5.29 3.85
CA ASP A 106 1.38 5.42 2.92
C ASP A 106 1.26 6.87 2.38
N TYR A 107 1.72 7.87 3.14
CA TYR A 107 1.66 9.29 2.79
C TYR A 107 3.04 9.90 2.44
N GLY A 108 4.08 9.08 2.23
CA GLY A 108 5.40 9.56 1.81
C GLY A 108 6.00 10.60 2.75
N ARG A 109 5.71 10.51 4.06
CA ARG A 109 6.24 11.39 5.10
C ARG A 109 7.36 10.68 5.86
N PRO A 110 8.40 11.40 6.30
CA PRO A 110 9.42 10.81 7.16
C PRO A 110 8.78 10.41 8.51
N PRO A 111 8.99 9.17 8.98
CA PRO A 111 8.54 8.75 10.30
C PRO A 111 9.30 9.49 11.40
N MET A 112 8.65 9.70 12.54
CA MET A 112 9.27 10.28 13.73
C MET A 112 10.00 9.21 14.52
N GLU A 113 11.33 9.35 14.62
CA GLU A 113 12.17 8.51 15.46
C GLU A 113 12.30 9.09 16.88
N LEU A 114 11.92 8.30 17.89
CA LEU A 114 12.02 8.70 19.29
C LEU A 114 13.41 8.40 19.84
N ARG A 115 14.10 9.44 20.32
CA ARG A 115 15.49 9.32 20.78
C ARG A 115 15.58 8.47 22.05
N GLY A 116 16.44 7.45 22.01
CA GLY A 116 16.68 6.59 23.16
C GLY A 116 15.56 5.58 23.44
N ALA A 117 14.72 5.27 22.43
CA ALA A 117 13.78 4.17 22.52
C ALA A 117 14.49 2.86 22.87
N THR A 118 14.07 2.24 23.97
CA THR A 118 14.60 0.97 24.49
C THR A 118 13.51 -0.09 24.65
N CYS A 119 12.25 0.29 24.45
CA CYS A 119 11.10 -0.59 24.62
C CYS A 119 11.13 -1.74 23.62
N SER A 120 11.09 -2.96 24.16
CA SER A 120 11.00 -4.20 23.40
C SER A 120 9.60 -4.42 22.84
N LEU A 121 9.49 -5.26 21.81
CA LEU A 121 8.18 -5.69 21.33
C LEU A 121 7.41 -6.46 22.42
N PRO A 122 6.07 -6.42 22.40
CA PRO A 122 5.25 -7.17 23.36
C PRO A 122 5.56 -8.67 23.30
N LYS A 123 5.71 -9.29 24.46
CA LYS A 123 6.17 -10.68 24.59
C LYS A 123 5.04 -11.70 24.65
N GLU A 124 3.91 -11.32 25.24
CA GLU A 124 2.79 -12.23 25.54
C GLU A 124 1.56 -11.89 24.71
N SER A 125 1.41 -10.63 24.33
CA SER A 125 0.20 -10.13 23.67
C SER A 125 0.24 -10.16 22.14
N TRP A 126 1.43 -10.31 21.54
CA TRP A 126 1.59 -10.38 20.09
C TRP A 126 1.87 -11.81 19.62
N THR A 127 1.20 -12.22 18.55
CA THR A 127 1.50 -13.49 17.88
C THR A 127 2.81 -13.40 17.10
N SER A 128 3.40 -14.55 16.76
CA SER A 128 4.56 -14.63 15.85
C SER A 128 4.31 -13.87 14.55
N ASP A 129 3.09 -13.95 14.02
CA ASP A 129 2.75 -13.35 12.73
C ASP A 129 2.59 -11.83 12.85
N GLN A 130 2.08 -11.34 13.97
CA GLN A 130 2.04 -9.89 14.25
C GLN A 130 3.44 -9.29 14.39
N ILE A 131 4.35 -10.02 15.07
CA ILE A 131 5.77 -9.65 15.14
C ILE A 131 6.39 -9.65 13.74
N ALA A 132 6.12 -10.66 12.92
CA ALA A 132 6.65 -10.73 11.56
C ALA A 132 6.13 -9.60 10.66
N VAL A 133 4.83 -9.28 10.71
CA VAL A 133 4.25 -8.12 10.00
C VAL A 133 4.91 -6.82 10.44
N TRP A 134 5.17 -6.68 11.74
CA TRP A 134 5.86 -5.52 12.28
C TRP A 134 7.29 -5.42 11.75
N GLN A 135 8.06 -6.51 11.80
CA GLN A 135 9.44 -6.56 11.34
C GLN A 135 9.58 -6.27 9.84
N ILE A 136 8.70 -6.85 9.02
CA ILE A 136 8.67 -6.56 7.59
C ILE A 136 8.33 -5.08 7.38
N SER A 137 7.35 -4.55 8.10
CA SER A 137 7.01 -3.12 7.97
C SER A 137 8.19 -2.21 8.35
N ASP A 138 8.88 -2.49 9.45
CA ASP A 138 10.07 -1.73 9.90
C ASP A 138 11.24 -1.84 8.92
N SER A 139 11.39 -2.99 8.26
CA SER A 139 12.41 -3.17 7.21
C SER A 139 12.16 -2.31 5.98
N LEU A 140 10.90 -1.92 5.72
CA LEU A 140 10.48 -1.15 4.56
C LEU A 140 10.55 0.36 4.77
N ASP A 141 11.36 0.82 5.71
CA ASP A 141 11.71 2.23 5.84
C ASP A 141 12.16 2.83 4.48
N PRO A 142 11.47 3.86 3.95
CA PRO A 142 11.84 4.51 2.69
C PRO A 142 13.26 5.08 2.68
N ASP A 143 13.78 5.49 3.85
CA ASP A 143 15.13 6.05 3.98
C ASP A 143 16.22 4.95 4.05
N ARG A 144 15.80 3.68 4.17
CA ARG A 144 16.69 2.52 4.15
C ARG A 144 16.73 1.94 2.73
N PRO A 145 17.83 2.12 1.98
CA PRO A 145 17.97 1.46 0.69
C PRO A 145 18.07 -0.05 0.92
N LEU A 146 17.19 -0.80 0.25
CA LEU A 146 17.22 -2.25 0.21
C LEU A 146 17.67 -2.68 -1.18
N ASP A 147 18.60 -3.63 -1.24
CA ASP A 147 18.97 -4.22 -2.52
C ASP A 147 17.83 -5.12 -3.07
N PRO A 148 17.80 -5.35 -4.39
CA PRO A 148 16.76 -6.14 -5.03
C PRO A 148 16.63 -7.57 -4.49
N ALA A 149 17.73 -8.23 -4.12
CA ALA A 149 17.67 -9.59 -3.59
C ALA A 149 17.02 -9.63 -2.20
N THR A 150 17.33 -8.65 -1.36
CA THR A 150 16.66 -8.48 -0.06
C THR A 150 15.17 -8.21 -0.23
N LEU A 151 14.77 -7.37 -1.18
CA LEU A 151 13.35 -7.12 -1.48
C LEU A 151 12.63 -8.38 -1.97
N GLU A 152 13.26 -9.19 -2.83
CA GLU A 152 12.66 -10.46 -3.30
C GLU A 152 12.50 -11.47 -2.15
N GLN A 153 13.48 -11.54 -1.25
CA GLN A 153 13.36 -12.35 -0.03
C GLN A 153 12.23 -11.86 0.88
N LEU A 154 12.12 -10.55 1.12
CA LEU A 154 11.05 -9.96 1.92
C LEU A 154 9.67 -10.22 1.29
N LEU A 155 9.58 -10.19 -0.04
CA LEU A 155 8.34 -10.54 -0.73
C LEU A 155 7.97 -11.99 -0.49
N HIS A 156 8.92 -12.92 -0.63
CA HIS A 156 8.69 -14.33 -0.34
C HIS A 156 8.23 -14.56 1.10
N GLN A 157 8.91 -13.95 2.06
CA GLN A 157 8.51 -13.99 3.47
C GLN A 157 7.09 -13.44 3.66
N THR A 158 6.77 -12.31 3.03
CA THR A 158 5.44 -11.69 3.10
C THR A 158 4.34 -12.61 2.57
N VAL A 159 4.57 -13.26 1.42
CA VAL A 159 3.60 -14.18 0.79
C VAL A 159 3.37 -15.42 1.65
N GLU A 160 4.39 -15.89 2.37
CA GLU A 160 4.31 -17.08 3.22
C GLU A 160 3.66 -16.82 4.58
N LEU A 161 3.50 -15.55 5.00
CA LEU A 161 2.85 -15.21 6.26
C LEU A 161 1.39 -15.66 6.30
N GLN A 162 1.05 -16.54 7.23
CA GLN A 162 -0.33 -16.95 7.49
C GLN A 162 -0.91 -16.07 8.58
N LEU A 163 -1.90 -15.25 8.24
CA LEU A 163 -2.50 -14.30 9.20
C LEU A 163 -3.94 -14.71 9.51
N PRO A 164 -4.36 -14.73 10.80
CA PRO A 164 -5.64 -15.31 11.20
C PRO A 164 -6.86 -14.43 10.85
N HIS A 165 -6.66 -13.16 10.55
CA HIS A 165 -7.75 -12.20 10.31
C HIS A 165 -7.69 -11.63 8.89
N THR A 166 -8.84 -11.56 8.24
CA THR A 166 -9.05 -11.04 6.87
C THR A 166 -8.42 -9.65 6.67
N VAL A 167 -8.57 -8.76 7.67
CA VAL A 167 -7.94 -7.43 7.68
C VAL A 167 -6.41 -7.48 7.63
N LEU A 168 -5.80 -8.42 8.36
CA LEU A 168 -4.35 -8.60 8.39
C LEU A 168 -3.86 -9.27 7.10
N GLN A 169 -4.61 -10.22 6.55
CA GLN A 169 -4.33 -10.81 5.24
C GLN A 169 -4.37 -9.73 4.15
N LEU A 170 -5.34 -8.82 4.18
CA LEU A 170 -5.40 -7.70 3.23
C LEU A 170 -4.23 -6.72 3.41
N LYS A 171 -3.80 -6.49 4.67
CA LYS A 171 -2.56 -5.73 4.93
C LYS A 171 -1.33 -6.43 4.34
N ARG A 172 -1.24 -7.76 4.43
CA ARG A 172 -0.18 -8.56 3.82
C ARG A 172 -0.16 -8.40 2.30
N CYS A 173 -1.31 -8.44 1.63
CA CYS A 173 -1.40 -8.12 0.20
C CYS A 173 -0.86 -6.72 -0.10
N ASN A 174 -1.25 -5.70 0.69
CA ASN A 174 -0.73 -4.34 0.53
C ASN A 174 0.80 -4.26 0.66
N ILE A 175 1.37 -4.94 1.67
CA ILE A 175 2.83 -4.98 1.89
C ILE A 175 3.51 -5.66 0.70
N GLY A 176 3.00 -6.80 0.23
CA GLY A 176 3.58 -7.52 -0.90
C GLY A 176 3.54 -6.70 -2.19
N LEU A 177 2.42 -6.03 -2.49
CA LEU A 177 2.32 -5.11 -3.62
C LEU A 177 3.29 -3.92 -3.47
N CYS A 178 3.49 -3.39 -2.26
CA CYS A 178 4.49 -2.35 -1.99
C CYS A 178 5.92 -2.82 -2.28
N ILE A 179 6.30 -4.01 -1.81
CA ILE A 179 7.62 -4.60 -2.05
C ILE A 179 7.85 -4.80 -3.55
N TYR A 180 6.85 -5.34 -4.26
CA TYR A 180 6.95 -5.54 -5.70
C TYR A 180 7.13 -4.21 -6.47
N ARG A 181 6.41 -3.16 -6.09
CA ARG A 181 6.59 -1.83 -6.68
C ARG A 181 8.03 -1.32 -6.50
N ARG A 182 8.60 -1.50 -5.30
CA ARG A 182 10.01 -1.15 -5.03
C ARG A 182 11.00 -1.99 -5.84
N LEU A 183 10.73 -3.29 -6.02
CA LEU A 183 11.55 -4.16 -6.89
C LEU A 183 11.58 -3.66 -8.33
N ARG A 184 10.42 -3.24 -8.86
CA ARG A 184 10.30 -2.71 -10.22
C ARG A 184 11.05 -1.38 -10.37
N LEU A 185 10.90 -0.48 -9.40
CA LEU A 185 11.61 0.80 -9.34
C LEU A 185 13.14 0.65 -9.29
N ALA A 186 13.63 -0.44 -8.70
CA ALA A 186 15.07 -0.76 -8.69
C ALA A 186 15.61 -1.18 -10.08
N GLY A 187 14.76 -1.23 -11.12
CA GLY A 187 15.17 -1.51 -12.50
C GLY A 187 15.64 -2.95 -12.73
N CYS A 188 15.32 -3.86 -11.81
CA CYS A 188 15.78 -5.24 -11.85
C CYS A 188 14.78 -6.13 -12.59
N SER A 189 15.30 -7.08 -13.36
CA SER A 189 14.48 -8.12 -13.97
C SER A 189 13.92 -9.02 -12.86
N VAL A 190 12.62 -8.95 -12.63
CA VAL A 190 11.93 -9.79 -11.64
C VAL A 190 11.68 -11.17 -12.24
N SER A 191 11.94 -12.23 -11.47
CA SER A 191 11.71 -13.60 -11.92
C SER A 191 10.23 -13.91 -12.13
N ASP A 192 9.89 -14.78 -13.09
CA ASP A 192 8.50 -15.22 -13.33
C ASP A 192 7.87 -15.85 -12.08
N ALA A 193 8.68 -16.53 -11.26
CA ALA A 193 8.24 -17.08 -9.98
C ALA A 193 7.77 -15.99 -9.01
N THR A 194 8.49 -14.87 -8.95
CA THR A 194 8.16 -13.72 -8.13
C THR A 194 6.93 -12.99 -8.67
N VAL A 195 6.81 -12.82 -9.99
CA VAL A 195 5.61 -12.28 -10.63
C VAL A 195 4.38 -13.13 -10.31
N ASN A 196 4.48 -14.46 -10.42
CA ASN A 196 3.38 -15.37 -10.11
C ASN A 196 2.91 -15.27 -8.66
N LYS A 197 3.83 -15.07 -7.70
CA LYS A 197 3.46 -14.82 -6.29
C LYS A 197 2.69 -13.51 -6.13
N VAL A 198 3.08 -12.47 -6.86
CA VAL A 198 2.39 -11.17 -6.84
C VAL A 198 0.98 -11.28 -7.44
N LEU A 199 0.84 -11.99 -8.56
CA LEU A 199 -0.48 -12.26 -9.15
C LEU A 199 -1.36 -13.07 -8.19
N GLY A 200 -0.79 -14.03 -7.45
CA GLY A 200 -1.49 -14.74 -6.39
C GLY A 200 -1.99 -13.83 -5.25
N LEU A 201 -1.18 -12.84 -4.83
CA LEU A 201 -1.62 -11.84 -3.85
C LEU A 201 -2.77 -10.97 -4.37
N VAL A 202 -2.78 -10.67 -5.67
CA VAL A 202 -3.88 -9.93 -6.30
C VAL A 202 -5.15 -10.76 -6.29
N ASP A 203 -5.08 -12.02 -6.71
CA ASP A 203 -6.22 -12.93 -6.73
C ASP A 203 -6.81 -13.08 -5.33
N GLU A 204 -5.97 -13.34 -4.33
CA GLU A 204 -6.38 -13.44 -2.93
C GLU A 204 -6.99 -12.13 -2.42
N SER A 205 -6.43 -10.98 -2.80
CA SER A 205 -6.95 -9.69 -2.35
C SER A 205 -8.39 -9.42 -2.80
N HIS A 206 -8.80 -9.95 -3.96
CA HIS A 206 -10.18 -9.81 -4.42
C HIS A 206 -11.14 -10.54 -3.48
N ASP A 207 -10.83 -11.80 -3.13
CA ASP A 207 -11.66 -12.62 -2.24
C ASP A 207 -11.80 -11.96 -0.85
N LEU A 208 -10.68 -11.48 -0.30
CA LEU A 208 -10.66 -10.81 1.00
C LEU A 208 -11.47 -9.50 1.01
N VAL A 209 -11.42 -8.75 -0.08
CA VAL A 209 -12.16 -7.50 -0.23
C VAL A 209 -13.67 -7.77 -0.34
N GLU A 210 -14.07 -8.79 -1.09
CA GLU A 210 -15.47 -9.20 -1.19
C GLU A 210 -16.02 -9.65 0.16
N GLU A 211 -15.26 -10.44 0.93
CA GLU A 211 -15.63 -10.85 2.29
C GLU A 211 -15.81 -9.64 3.22
N LEU A 212 -14.84 -8.72 3.25
CA LEU A 212 -14.90 -7.55 4.14
C LEU A 212 -16.01 -6.57 3.77
N ALA A 213 -16.26 -6.39 2.46
CA ALA A 213 -17.36 -5.55 1.98
C ALA A 213 -18.73 -6.14 2.35
N ALA A 214 -18.90 -7.47 2.22
CA ALA A 214 -20.14 -8.15 2.60
C ALA A 214 -20.47 -8.01 4.10
N GLU A 215 -19.44 -7.93 4.95
CA GLU A 215 -19.61 -7.71 6.40
C GLU A 215 -19.78 -6.23 6.79
N ILE A 216 -19.74 -5.30 5.83
CA ILE A 216 -19.77 -3.84 6.05
C ILE A 216 -18.75 -3.43 7.11
N LYS A 217 -17.53 -3.98 7.02
CA LYS A 217 -16.42 -3.62 7.91
C LYS A 217 -15.52 -2.62 7.19
N PRO A 218 -15.77 -1.29 7.27
CA PRO A 218 -14.96 -0.30 6.59
C PRO A 218 -13.52 -0.38 7.12
N TRP A 219 -12.62 -0.85 6.27
CA TRP A 219 -11.19 -0.84 6.54
C TRP A 219 -10.47 -0.13 5.40
N TRP A 220 -9.52 0.74 5.72
CA TRP A 220 -8.84 1.60 4.74
C TRP A 220 -8.11 0.82 3.63
N HIS A 221 -7.77 -0.45 3.85
CA HIS A 221 -7.15 -1.28 2.80
C HIS A 221 -8.13 -1.84 1.76
N ILE A 222 -9.44 -1.83 2.02
CA ILE A 222 -10.46 -2.35 1.09
C ILE A 222 -10.42 -1.59 -0.24
N LEU A 223 -10.25 -0.28 -0.21
CA LEU A 223 -10.11 0.55 -1.40
C LEU A 223 -8.67 0.58 -1.92
N ASN A 224 -7.70 0.73 -1.01
CA ASN A 224 -6.29 0.89 -1.39
C ASN A 224 -5.72 -0.33 -2.11
N VAL A 225 -5.98 -1.55 -1.62
CA VAL A 225 -5.34 -2.75 -2.18
C VAL A 225 -5.77 -3.02 -3.62
N PRO A 226 -7.07 -3.01 -3.99
CA PRO A 226 -7.49 -3.20 -5.38
C PRO A 226 -6.97 -2.09 -6.31
N PHE A 227 -6.89 -0.84 -5.85
CA PHE A 227 -6.30 0.23 -6.65
C PHE A 227 -4.81 -0.03 -6.91
N GLN A 228 -4.05 -0.38 -5.87
CA GLN A 228 -2.63 -0.71 -6.01
C GLN A 228 -2.40 -1.98 -6.85
N ALA A 229 -3.28 -2.97 -6.73
CA ALA A 229 -3.27 -4.16 -7.57
C ALA A 229 -3.46 -3.78 -9.03
N LEU A 230 -4.44 -2.93 -9.37
CA LEU A 230 -4.64 -2.44 -10.73
C LEU A 230 -3.38 -1.76 -11.28
N CYS A 231 -2.77 -0.87 -10.51
CA CYS A 231 -1.53 -0.21 -10.92
C CYS A 231 -0.41 -1.22 -11.20
N VAL A 232 -0.25 -2.24 -10.35
CA VAL A 232 0.72 -3.33 -10.55
C VAL A 232 0.41 -4.16 -11.78
N LEU A 233 -0.86 -4.50 -12.03
CA LEU A 233 -1.27 -5.30 -13.19
C LEU A 233 -1.02 -4.57 -14.51
N LEU A 234 -1.33 -3.27 -14.57
CA LEU A 234 -1.09 -2.42 -15.73
C LEU A 234 0.42 -2.21 -15.96
N ALA A 235 1.19 -2.08 -14.87
CA ALA A 235 2.64 -1.94 -14.94
C ALA A 235 3.36 -3.24 -15.35
N LEU A 236 2.82 -4.41 -14.98
CA LEU A 236 3.32 -5.72 -15.41
C LEU A 236 3.16 -5.91 -16.92
N ASP A 237 2.01 -5.50 -17.46
CA ASP A 237 1.67 -5.53 -18.88
C ASP A 237 1.84 -6.89 -19.59
N THR A 238 1.79 -7.97 -18.80
CA THR A 238 1.79 -9.36 -19.28
C THR A 238 0.37 -9.82 -19.62
N ARG A 239 0.24 -10.93 -20.36
CA ARG A 239 -1.09 -11.51 -20.63
C ARG A 239 -1.80 -11.89 -19.33
N GLU A 240 -1.09 -12.54 -18.43
CA GLU A 240 -1.59 -13.03 -17.15
C GLU A 240 -2.04 -11.88 -16.24
N SER A 241 -1.34 -10.75 -16.27
CA SER A 241 -1.76 -9.56 -15.52
C SER A 241 -2.96 -8.85 -16.16
N LEU A 242 -3.01 -8.74 -17.49
CA LEU A 242 -4.12 -8.11 -18.21
C LEU A 242 -5.43 -8.90 -18.07
N GLU A 243 -5.38 -10.22 -17.97
CA GLU A 243 -6.55 -11.08 -17.71
C GLU A 243 -7.25 -10.72 -16.38
N ARG A 244 -6.48 -10.27 -15.37
CA ARG A 244 -6.99 -9.90 -14.03
C ARG A 244 -7.54 -8.47 -13.92
N VAL A 245 -7.17 -7.58 -14.84
CA VAL A 245 -7.58 -6.16 -14.82
C VAL A 245 -9.10 -6.00 -14.74
N SER A 246 -9.84 -6.82 -15.50
CA SER A 246 -11.30 -6.79 -15.52
C SER A 246 -11.91 -7.11 -14.15
N GLN A 247 -11.37 -8.12 -13.46
CA GLN A 247 -11.79 -8.51 -12.13
C GLN A 247 -11.49 -7.41 -11.11
N THR A 248 -10.28 -6.86 -11.12
CA THR A 248 -9.88 -5.78 -10.20
C THR A 248 -10.76 -4.53 -10.35
N LEU A 249 -11.10 -4.14 -11.59
CA LEU A 249 -12.05 -3.04 -11.84
C LEU A 249 -13.47 -3.36 -11.37
N SER A 250 -13.91 -4.62 -11.51
CA SER A 250 -15.18 -5.07 -10.96
C SER A 250 -15.21 -4.95 -9.44
N THR A 251 -14.13 -5.36 -8.76
CA THR A 251 -13.97 -5.21 -7.30
C THR A 251 -14.02 -3.74 -6.89
N LEU A 252 -13.28 -2.84 -7.55
CA LEU A 252 -13.35 -1.39 -7.29
C LEU A 252 -14.76 -0.82 -7.49
N ARG A 253 -15.46 -1.27 -8.53
CA ARG A 253 -16.84 -0.87 -8.79
C ARG A 253 -17.81 -1.38 -7.72
N MET A 254 -17.60 -2.60 -7.22
CA MET A 254 -18.38 -3.16 -6.12
C MET A 254 -18.20 -2.30 -4.86
N ILE A 255 -16.96 -1.98 -4.48
CA ILE A 255 -16.66 -1.11 -3.34
C ILE A 255 -17.36 0.25 -3.51
N SER A 256 -17.34 0.84 -4.70
CA SER A 256 -18.03 2.11 -4.97
C SER A 256 -19.54 2.06 -4.82
N ARG A 257 -20.16 0.90 -5.00
CA ARG A 257 -21.60 0.72 -4.78
C ARG A 257 -21.93 0.58 -3.30
N GLU A 258 -21.05 -0.08 -2.55
CA GLU A 258 -21.23 -0.31 -1.12
C GLU A 258 -20.87 0.93 -0.28
N TYR A 259 -19.75 1.58 -0.61
CA TYR A 259 -19.21 2.74 0.07
C TYR A 259 -19.38 3.99 -0.81
N TYR A 260 -20.47 4.73 -0.58
CA TYR A 260 -20.84 5.90 -1.39
C TYR A 260 -20.12 7.20 -0.94
N THR A 261 -18.80 7.15 -0.80
CA THR A 261 -17.97 8.31 -0.43
C THR A 261 -17.31 8.94 -1.64
N ASP A 262 -16.98 10.23 -1.57
CA ASP A 262 -16.35 10.92 -2.70
C ASP A 262 -14.94 10.41 -2.98
N SER A 263 -14.19 10.04 -1.93
CA SER A 263 -12.88 9.38 -2.08
C SER A 263 -12.97 8.07 -2.87
N VAL A 264 -13.99 7.22 -2.63
CA VAL A 264 -14.15 5.97 -3.38
C VAL A 264 -14.50 6.24 -4.86
N LYS A 265 -15.35 7.24 -5.12
CA LYS A 265 -15.70 7.64 -6.50
C LYS A 265 -14.49 8.17 -7.25
N GLU A 266 -13.69 9.01 -6.59
CA GLU A 266 -12.45 9.55 -7.15
C GLU A 266 -11.46 8.43 -7.49
N THR A 267 -11.22 7.50 -6.56
CA THR A 267 -10.35 6.34 -6.82
C THR A 267 -10.84 5.50 -8.00
N LEU A 268 -12.14 5.24 -8.12
CA LEU A 268 -12.70 4.51 -9.26
C LEU A 268 -12.54 5.28 -10.58
N ALA A 269 -12.71 6.61 -10.55
CA ALA A 269 -12.50 7.46 -11.73
C ALA A 269 -11.03 7.47 -12.17
N SER A 270 -10.09 7.52 -11.22
CA SER A 270 -8.65 7.40 -11.49
C SER A 270 -8.30 6.03 -12.06
N ALA A 271 -8.84 4.95 -11.50
CA ALA A 271 -8.67 3.59 -12.01
C ALA A 271 -9.16 3.45 -13.47
N CYS A 272 -10.35 3.98 -13.77
CA CYS A 272 -10.87 4.01 -15.14
C CYS A 272 -9.97 4.82 -16.08
N SER A 273 -9.48 5.97 -15.63
CA SER A 273 -8.57 6.82 -16.41
C SER A 273 -7.26 6.10 -16.74
N LEU A 274 -6.64 5.41 -15.77
CA LEU A 274 -5.43 4.61 -15.99
C LEU A 274 -5.66 3.50 -17.02
N LEU A 275 -6.80 2.80 -16.96
CA LEU A 275 -7.15 1.79 -17.96
C LEU A 275 -7.29 2.42 -19.35
N CYS A 276 -7.99 3.55 -19.47
CA CYS A 276 -8.18 4.24 -20.74
C CYS A 276 -6.85 4.67 -21.35
N ILE A 277 -5.94 5.23 -20.53
CA ILE A 277 -4.60 5.64 -20.96
C ILE A 277 -3.81 4.42 -21.47
N GLN A 278 -3.74 3.33 -20.69
CA GLN A 278 -3.01 2.12 -21.10
C GLN A 278 -3.60 1.51 -22.38
N SER A 279 -4.93 1.46 -22.49
CA SER A 279 -5.62 0.96 -23.68
C SER A 279 -5.31 1.81 -24.91
N GLN A 280 -5.29 3.14 -24.76
CA GLN A 280 -5.00 4.05 -25.86
C GLN A 280 -3.55 3.88 -26.33
N GLN A 281 -2.59 3.79 -25.39
CA GLN A 281 -1.18 3.53 -25.70
C GLN A 281 -1.00 2.25 -26.51
N LYS A 282 -1.58 1.13 -26.05
CA LYS A 282 -1.54 -0.14 -26.80
C LYS A 282 -2.13 -0.04 -28.20
N GLN A 283 -3.24 0.69 -28.36
CA GLN A 283 -3.83 0.91 -29.68
C GLN A 283 -2.91 1.72 -30.59
N ASP A 284 -2.21 2.71 -30.06
CA ASP A 284 -1.27 3.53 -30.82
C ASP A 284 -0.01 2.74 -31.21
N ASP A 285 0.51 1.90 -30.31
CA ASP A 285 1.60 0.96 -30.62
C ASP A 285 1.22 -0.01 -31.74
N ILE A 286 0.01 -0.58 -31.68
CA ILE A 286 -0.51 -1.45 -32.74
C ILE A 286 -0.61 -0.68 -34.08
N LYS A 287 -0.99 0.61 -34.07
CA LYS A 287 -1.01 1.42 -35.30
C LYS A 287 0.40 1.63 -35.86
N LEU A 288 1.41 1.82 -35.01
CA LEU A 288 2.80 1.95 -35.45
C LEU A 288 3.31 0.64 -36.06
N LEU A 289 3.01 -0.50 -35.44
CA LEU A 289 3.37 -1.82 -35.97
C LEU A 289 2.69 -2.09 -37.32
N ARG A 290 1.39 -1.78 -37.46
CA ARG A 290 0.68 -1.90 -38.75
C ARG A 290 1.29 -1.05 -39.84
N LYS A 291 1.73 0.18 -39.54
CA LYS A 291 2.46 1.00 -40.52
C LYS A 291 3.76 0.33 -40.96
N ALA A 292 4.50 -0.28 -40.05
CA ALA A 292 5.71 -1.03 -40.39
C ALA A 292 5.41 -2.24 -41.28
N GLU A 293 4.33 -2.98 -40.99
CA GLU A 293 3.83 -4.07 -41.85
C GLU A 293 3.45 -3.58 -43.25
N GLU A 294 2.75 -2.44 -43.35
CA GLU A 294 2.41 -1.80 -44.62
C GLU A 294 3.65 -1.38 -45.42
N TYR A 295 4.67 -0.81 -44.76
CA TYR A 295 5.95 -0.49 -45.40
C TYR A 295 6.66 -1.76 -45.91
N MET A 296 6.65 -2.86 -45.15
CA MET A 296 7.21 -4.14 -45.60
C MET A 296 6.47 -4.70 -46.82
N LEU A 297 5.14 -4.59 -46.86
CA LEU A 297 4.33 -5.02 -48.01
C LEU A 297 4.58 -4.18 -49.27
N GLN A 298 4.83 -2.87 -49.10
CA GLN A 298 5.16 -1.96 -50.21
C GLN A 298 6.55 -2.20 -50.81
N TRP A 299 7.48 -2.78 -50.05
CA TRP A 299 8.82 -3.16 -50.54
C TRP A 299 8.81 -4.35 -51.50
N GLY A 300 7.72 -5.10 -51.65
CA GLY A 300 7.63 -6.20 -52.62
C GLY A 300 8.45 -7.45 -52.26
N ASP A 301 9.09 -7.50 -51.10
CA ASP A 301 10.12 -8.52 -50.78
C ASP A 301 9.62 -9.73 -49.97
N LEU A 302 8.32 -9.91 -49.72
CA LEU A 302 7.81 -11.24 -49.35
C LEU A 302 7.90 -12.24 -50.52
N GLN A 303 8.34 -11.79 -51.70
CA GLN A 303 8.71 -12.60 -52.86
C GLN A 303 10.19 -12.45 -53.27
N ASP A 304 11.04 -11.79 -52.46
CA ASP A 304 12.47 -11.73 -52.72
C ASP A 304 13.06 -13.16 -52.57
N PRO A 305 13.72 -13.71 -53.61
CA PRO A 305 14.40 -14.99 -53.53
C PRO A 305 15.35 -15.13 -52.32
N PHE A 306 15.88 -14.03 -51.78
CA PHE A 306 16.75 -14.04 -50.60
C PHE A 306 16.05 -14.44 -49.29
N LEU A 307 14.73 -14.26 -49.18
CA LEU A 307 13.95 -14.57 -47.96
C LEU A 307 13.28 -15.95 -48.02
N ASN A 308 13.21 -16.59 -49.19
CA ASN A 308 12.61 -17.93 -49.35
C ASN A 308 13.37 -19.05 -48.62
N ASP A 309 14.66 -18.86 -48.34
CA ASP A 309 15.47 -19.82 -47.58
C ASP A 309 15.21 -19.76 -46.06
N TYR A 310 14.45 -18.77 -45.58
CA TYR A 310 14.13 -18.58 -44.17
C TYR A 310 12.61 -18.66 -43.94
N PRO A 311 12.06 -19.81 -43.49
CA PRO A 311 10.63 -19.91 -43.22
C PRO A 311 10.23 -18.92 -42.13
N ILE A 312 9.31 -18.02 -42.46
CA ILE A 312 8.66 -17.13 -41.49
C ILE A 312 7.90 -18.03 -40.50
N PRO A 313 8.19 -17.97 -39.18
CA PRO A 313 7.40 -18.70 -38.20
C PRO A 313 5.95 -18.23 -38.34
N SER A 314 5.04 -19.18 -38.60
CA SER A 314 3.61 -18.88 -38.49
C SER A 314 3.37 -18.34 -37.09
N ALA A 315 2.60 -17.24 -36.99
CA ALA A 315 2.15 -16.69 -35.73
C ALA A 315 1.12 -17.63 -35.09
N GLU A 316 1.55 -18.83 -34.70
CA GLU A 316 0.90 -19.55 -33.62
C GLU A 316 1.16 -18.75 -32.34
N PRO A 317 0.14 -18.56 -31.48
CA PRO A 317 0.33 -17.87 -30.21
C PRO A 317 1.48 -18.53 -29.47
N ALA A 318 2.52 -17.75 -29.16
CA ALA A 318 3.73 -18.23 -28.51
C ALA A 318 3.36 -19.11 -27.31
N SER A 319 3.86 -20.34 -27.34
CA SER A 319 3.81 -21.26 -26.21
C SER A 319 4.39 -20.56 -24.96
N PRO A 320 3.84 -20.78 -23.75
CA PRO A 320 4.17 -20.03 -22.52
C PRO A 320 5.63 -20.18 -22.01
N THR A 321 6.53 -20.75 -22.81
CA THR A 321 7.94 -20.99 -22.46
C THR A 321 8.94 -20.10 -23.21
N ALA A 322 8.49 -19.13 -24.01
CA ALA A 322 9.38 -18.20 -24.71
C ALA A 322 9.90 -17.11 -23.74
N LYS A 323 11.22 -17.08 -23.53
CA LYS A 323 11.87 -16.09 -22.66
C LYS A 323 11.72 -14.66 -23.23
N PRO A 324 11.36 -13.64 -22.41
CA PRO A 324 11.32 -12.26 -22.87
C PRO A 324 12.73 -11.73 -23.15
N VAL A 325 12.87 -10.97 -24.25
CA VAL A 325 14.05 -10.13 -24.51
C VAL A 325 13.95 -8.88 -23.61
N PRO A 326 15.02 -8.47 -22.92
CA PRO A 326 14.95 -7.32 -22.03
C PRO A 326 14.76 -6.01 -22.84
N PRO A 327 13.87 -5.10 -22.41
CA PRO A 327 13.75 -3.80 -23.05
C PRO A 327 14.97 -2.95 -22.72
N THR A 328 15.72 -2.56 -23.75
CA THR A 328 16.77 -1.54 -23.68
C THR A 328 16.15 -0.15 -23.54
N ALA A 329 16.24 0.39 -22.33
CA ALA A 329 16.41 1.80 -21.91
C ALA A 329 15.37 2.88 -22.36
N PRO A 330 15.27 3.98 -21.59
CA PRO A 330 14.02 4.71 -21.40
C PRO A 330 13.96 6.02 -22.18
N ASP A 331 12.75 6.40 -22.60
CA ASP A 331 12.36 7.79 -22.82
C ASP A 331 10.83 7.83 -22.78
N PHE A 332 10.24 8.01 -21.60
CA PHE A 332 8.80 8.28 -21.48
C PHE A 332 8.52 9.42 -20.51
N PRO A 333 7.66 10.40 -20.84
CA PRO A 333 7.53 11.64 -20.08
C PRO A 333 6.59 11.54 -18.87
N TRP A 334 6.10 10.33 -18.56
CA TRP A 334 5.13 10.06 -17.50
C TRP A 334 5.62 8.86 -16.73
N ASP A 335 6.20 9.13 -15.57
CA ASP A 335 6.78 8.11 -14.71
C ASP A 335 5.64 7.37 -14.00
N LEU A 336 5.16 6.27 -14.60
CA LEU A 336 4.17 5.37 -13.99
C LEU A 336 4.68 4.85 -12.64
N ASP A 337 5.99 4.71 -12.53
CA ASP A 337 6.74 4.37 -11.33
C ASP A 337 6.67 5.52 -10.27
N ARG A 338 6.55 6.78 -10.72
CA ARG A 338 6.15 7.95 -9.91
C ARG A 338 4.67 7.94 -9.52
N LEU A 339 3.74 7.58 -10.41
CA LEU A 339 2.32 7.41 -10.06
C LEU A 339 2.08 6.27 -9.05
N VAL A 340 2.92 5.25 -9.13
CA VAL A 340 2.94 4.07 -8.27
C VAL A 340 3.62 4.34 -6.91
N SER A 341 4.47 5.37 -6.83
CA SER A 341 5.09 5.89 -5.60
C SER A 341 4.43 7.15 -5.04
N MET A 342 3.51 7.78 -5.78
CA MET A 342 2.78 8.97 -5.33
C MET A 342 1.61 8.59 -4.43
N ASN A 343 1.50 9.37 -3.36
CA ASN A 343 0.45 9.29 -2.36
C ASN A 343 -0.92 9.35 -3.02
N MET A 344 -1.83 8.46 -2.63
CA MET A 344 -3.24 8.45 -3.09
C MET A 344 -4.06 9.67 -2.64
N PHE A 345 -3.38 10.71 -2.17
CA PHE A 345 -3.83 11.64 -1.15
C PHE A 345 -3.15 13.02 -1.21
N GLU A 346 -2.23 13.23 -2.18
CA GLU A 346 -1.86 14.59 -2.57
C GLU A 346 -2.90 15.11 -3.55
N TYR A 347 -3.39 16.32 -3.27
CA TYR A 347 -4.35 17.06 -4.09
C TYR A 347 -3.94 17.02 -5.57
N TRP A 348 -4.83 16.51 -6.42
CA TRP A 348 -4.78 16.76 -7.86
C TRP A 348 -5.24 18.20 -8.07
N ASP A 349 -4.31 19.17 -8.11
CA ASP A 349 -4.63 20.50 -8.65
C ASP A 349 -4.86 20.34 -10.16
N LEU A 350 -6.12 20.27 -10.56
CA LEU A 350 -6.58 20.23 -11.95
C LEU A 350 -6.69 21.64 -12.54
N ASP A 351 -5.72 22.51 -12.28
CA ASP A 351 -5.62 23.83 -12.91
C ASP A 351 -4.14 24.22 -13.14
N ALA A 352 -3.60 23.82 -14.30
CA ALA A 352 -2.62 24.51 -15.18
C ALA A 352 -1.70 23.55 -15.94
#